data_AF-A0A7V8X7Y6-F1
#
_entry.id   AF-A0A7V8X7Y6-F1
#
_cell.length_a   1.000
_cell.length_b   1.000
_cell.length_c   1.000
_cell.angle_alpha   90.00
_cell.angle_beta   90.00
_cell.angle_gamma   90.00
#
_symmetry.space_group_name_H-M   'P 1'
#
loop_
_entity.id
_entity.type
_entity.pdbx_description
1 polymer ?
#
loop_
_entity_poly.entity_id
_entity_poly.type
_entity_poly.pdbx_seq_one_letter_code
_entity_poly.pdbx_strand_id
1 'polypeptide(L)'
;MQLLSSISLTSSGRRRQRRAISGSAWWVHLFGAIALVAGLFLPLTTLGQAMALPVDSPVAQRLQTADDTVPAAPVQVAAIGDFQTAQGCAAFDPYCQTTQLVNNDGIWTGVFAVSPGAYSWQIAAIAQDGTVSTYGQGGLGGSQQQVQVGDSDLGLYFELNTHTNELDAQSVNALLSVQVDGASYALRPSDGGFEVLVTASGGPASFQILVGADPVTDPQQVDLAPGPNRLSFSGDGQLVNVEALTEGTVTIQRLDASGAPLPGGCYQLRDGGDLVNQGCDADDGSLDGNTFMIFPEGVPGGNVDVVEVTVPDGAEPIGDQEIALAAGDLLVTLQPEATVESEGDTEGQDESITQDEDGQVIETDDGTIISQGEDGQVIETDDGTIISQGQDGQTIQVGEDDEDDAQSDDAQGPPGDLVVTLLDANGQPIGGACFELVQADGASAELCDTTDSETADFANNGNTGF
;
A
#
# COMPACT_ATOMS: atom_id res chain seq x y z
N MET A 1 -40.88 -44.94 -42.44
CA MET A 1 -39.74 -44.60 -43.35
C MET A 1 -38.59 -44.18 -42.45
N GLN A 2 -37.80 -45.06 -41.83
CA GLN A 2 -36.83 -46.03 -42.38
C GLN A 2 -35.83 -45.43 -43.36
N LEU A 3 -34.55 -45.37 -42.92
CA LEU A 3 -33.25 -45.61 -43.59
C LEU A 3 -32.18 -44.89 -42.74
N LEU A 4 -31.55 -45.48 -41.70
CA LEU A 4 -30.50 -46.51 -41.68
C LEU A 4 -29.43 -46.37 -42.77
N SER A 5 -28.21 -46.00 -42.35
CA SER A 5 -26.97 -46.41 -43.01
C SER A 5 -25.83 -46.44 -41.99
N SER A 6 -25.59 -47.67 -41.53
CA SER A 6 -24.44 -48.17 -40.80
C SER A 6 -23.36 -48.60 -41.79
N ILE A 7 -22.08 -48.29 -41.51
CA ILE A 7 -20.93 -48.92 -42.16
C ILE A 7 -19.98 -49.42 -41.08
N SER A 8 -19.63 -50.70 -41.21
CA SER A 8 -18.84 -51.51 -40.30
C SER A 8 -17.34 -51.49 -40.61
N LEU A 9 -16.59 -51.92 -39.60
CA LEU A 9 -15.14 -52.11 -39.50
C LEU A 9 -14.50 -53.02 -40.57
N THR A 10 -13.23 -52.74 -40.88
CA THR A 10 -12.22 -53.77 -41.24
C THR A 10 -10.81 -53.43 -40.72
N SER A 11 -10.42 -54.12 -39.65
CA SER A 11 -9.26 -55.03 -39.54
C SER A 11 -7.92 -54.76 -40.27
N SER A 12 -6.88 -54.66 -39.42
CA SER A 12 -5.54 -55.27 -39.50
C SER A 12 -4.51 -54.82 -40.54
N GLY A 13 -3.36 -54.34 -40.02
CA GLY A 13 -2.11 -54.24 -40.77
C GLY A 13 -0.92 -53.89 -39.90
N ARG A 14 -0.38 -54.86 -39.14
CA ARG A 14 0.96 -54.75 -38.53
C ARG A 14 2.01 -54.54 -39.63
N ARG A 15 2.74 -53.42 -39.60
CA ARG A 15 4.09 -53.33 -40.18
C ARG A 15 5.05 -52.66 -39.20
N ARG A 16 6.02 -53.46 -38.76
CA ARG A 16 7.28 -53.02 -38.18
C ARG A 16 7.98 -52.10 -39.19
N GLN A 17 8.30 -50.87 -38.80
CA GLN A 17 9.39 -50.12 -39.40
C GLN A 17 10.34 -49.65 -38.30
N ARG A 18 11.53 -50.25 -38.32
CA ARG A 18 12.75 -49.74 -37.69
C ARG A 18 13.24 -48.56 -38.55
N ARG A 19 13.38 -47.37 -37.97
CA ARG A 19 14.29 -46.29 -38.40
C ARG A 19 14.76 -45.58 -37.12
N ALA A 20 15.99 -45.87 -36.70
CA ALA A 20 17.16 -45.02 -36.96
C ALA A 20 17.14 -43.80 -36.04
N ILE A 21 17.67 -44.00 -34.83
CA ILE A 21 18.02 -42.96 -33.88
C ILE A 21 19.19 -42.18 -34.49
N SER A 22 18.98 -40.90 -34.77
CA SER A 22 20.01 -40.01 -35.29
C SER A 22 21.03 -39.68 -34.20
N GLY A 23 22.28 -40.05 -34.44
CA GLY A 23 23.42 -39.66 -33.61
C GLY A 23 23.78 -38.19 -33.86
N SER A 24 23.28 -37.30 -33.02
CA SER A 24 23.73 -35.91 -32.92
C SER A 24 23.49 -35.36 -31.51
N ALA A 25 23.82 -36.15 -30.50
CA ALA A 25 23.72 -35.78 -29.08
C ALA A 25 24.94 -36.29 -28.28
N TRP A 26 26.16 -36.08 -28.80
CA TRP A 26 27.40 -36.46 -28.11
C TRP A 26 28.50 -35.37 -28.07
N TRP A 27 28.27 -34.18 -28.64
CA TRP A 27 29.30 -33.13 -28.69
C TRP A 27 29.15 -31.98 -27.69
N VAL A 28 28.02 -31.85 -26.98
CA VAL A 28 27.77 -30.68 -26.11
C VAL A 28 28.34 -30.85 -24.69
N HIS A 29 28.62 -32.07 -24.23
CA HIS A 29 29.17 -32.29 -22.88
C HIS A 29 30.71 -32.28 -22.78
N LEU A 30 31.44 -32.14 -23.89
CA LEU A 30 32.91 -32.14 -23.86
C LEU A 30 33.54 -30.75 -23.65
N PHE A 31 32.81 -29.66 -23.87
CA PHE A 31 33.33 -28.29 -23.70
C PHE A 31 33.00 -27.63 -22.35
N GLY A 32 32.07 -28.19 -21.57
CA GLY A 32 31.70 -27.65 -20.25
C GLY A 32 32.71 -27.89 -19.13
N ALA A 33 33.64 -28.85 -19.28
CA ALA A 33 34.57 -29.24 -18.21
C ALA A 33 35.90 -28.45 -18.19
N ILE A 34 36.19 -27.61 -19.19
CA ILE A 34 37.46 -26.86 -19.28
C ILE A 34 37.34 -25.42 -18.73
N ALA A 35 36.12 -24.89 -18.60
CA ALA A 35 35.90 -23.54 -18.03
C ALA A 35 36.05 -23.48 -16.49
N LEU A 36 36.04 -24.62 -15.80
CA LEU A 36 36.07 -24.67 -14.32
C LEU A 36 37.48 -24.71 -13.70
N VAL A 37 38.55 -24.80 -14.50
CA VAL A 37 39.94 -24.91 -13.99
C VAL A 37 40.76 -23.63 -14.21
N ALA A 38 40.29 -22.68 -15.03
CA ALA A 38 41.04 -21.46 -15.35
C ALA A 38 40.80 -20.26 -14.40
N GLY A 39 39.88 -20.38 -13.43
CA GLY A 39 39.57 -19.29 -12.47
C GLY A 39 40.42 -19.27 -11.20
N LEU A 40 41.32 -20.23 -10.99
CA LEU A 40 41.95 -20.45 -9.67
C LEU A 40 43.28 -19.71 -9.42
N PHE A 41 43.68 -18.76 -10.28
CA PHE A 41 44.96 -18.05 -10.12
C PHE A 41 44.89 -16.57 -10.48
N LEU A 42 44.12 -15.79 -9.71
CA LEU A 42 44.30 -14.34 -9.65
C LEU A 42 45.12 -13.95 -8.40
N PRO A 43 46.18 -13.13 -8.56
CA PRO A 43 47.06 -12.75 -7.45
C PRO A 43 46.43 -11.68 -6.54
N LEU A 44 46.45 -11.95 -5.24
CA LEU A 44 46.25 -10.99 -4.16
C LEU A 44 47.35 -9.91 -4.19
N THR A 45 46.99 -8.68 -4.54
CA THR A 45 47.85 -7.51 -4.32
C THR A 45 47.23 -6.57 -3.28
N THR A 46 47.79 -6.67 -2.07
CA THR A 46 48.24 -5.58 -1.19
C THR A 46 47.34 -4.36 -0.94
N LEU A 47 46.77 -4.38 0.26
CA LEU A 47 46.63 -3.30 1.26
C LEU A 47 47.36 -1.97 0.96
N GLY A 48 46.58 -0.89 0.91
CA GLY A 48 47.03 0.49 1.08
C GLY A 48 46.04 1.22 2.00
N GLN A 49 46.53 1.64 3.16
CA GLN A 49 45.81 2.34 4.22
C GLN A 49 45.40 3.76 3.80
N ALA A 50 44.17 4.14 4.12
CA ALA A 50 43.82 5.52 4.45
C ALA A 50 42.73 5.48 5.52
N MET A 51 43.10 5.79 6.75
CA MET A 51 42.17 6.08 7.83
C MET A 51 41.68 7.52 7.67
N ALA A 52 40.39 7.69 7.43
CA ALA A 52 39.66 8.90 7.74
C ALA A 52 38.44 8.44 8.54
N LEU A 53 38.37 8.86 9.81
CA LEU A 53 37.22 8.63 10.67
C LEU A 53 36.04 9.43 10.09
N PRO A 54 34.90 8.79 9.74
CA PRO A 54 33.67 9.53 9.56
C PRO A 54 33.22 10.04 10.92
N VAL A 55 32.93 11.34 10.98
CA VAL A 55 32.15 11.92 12.05
C VAL A 55 30.74 11.38 11.89
N ASP A 56 30.20 10.72 12.91
CA ASP A 56 28.80 10.31 12.97
C ASP A 56 27.92 11.56 12.91
N SER A 57 27.34 11.80 11.75
CA SER A 57 26.13 12.60 11.59
C SER A 57 25.14 11.67 10.86
N PRO A 58 24.03 11.26 11.49
CA PRO A 58 23.07 10.36 10.87
C PRO A 58 22.12 11.13 9.94
N VAL A 59 22.68 11.95 9.06
CA VAL A 59 21.98 12.46 7.87
C VAL A 59 22.86 12.12 6.68
N ALA A 60 23.06 10.81 6.48
CA ALA A 60 23.59 10.32 5.23
C ALA A 60 22.63 10.77 4.13
N GLN A 61 23.12 11.53 3.16
CA GLN A 61 22.40 11.84 1.93
C GLN A 61 21.99 10.51 1.29
N ARG A 62 20.77 10.05 1.58
CA ARG A 62 20.16 8.87 0.96
C ARG A 62 20.18 9.16 -0.54
N LEU A 63 20.87 8.32 -1.30
CA LEU A 63 20.75 8.33 -2.76
C LEU A 63 19.28 8.04 -3.04
N GLN A 64 18.52 9.07 -3.44
CA GLN A 64 17.10 8.95 -3.79
C GLN A 64 16.96 7.86 -4.84
N THR A 65 16.39 6.74 -4.44
CA THR A 65 15.97 5.71 -5.37
C THR A 65 14.65 6.14 -6.01
N ALA A 66 14.26 5.55 -7.13
CA ALA A 66 12.95 5.83 -7.73
C ALA A 66 11.78 5.49 -6.78
N ASP A 67 12.04 4.69 -5.75
CA ASP A 67 11.12 4.33 -4.68
C ASP A 67 10.92 5.49 -3.67
N ASP A 68 11.89 6.40 -3.53
CA ASP A 68 11.82 7.57 -2.63
C ASP A 68 11.21 8.80 -3.34
N THR A 69 10.26 8.64 -4.26
CA THR A 69 9.59 9.75 -4.93
C THR A 69 8.09 9.53 -4.93
N VAL A 70 7.34 10.52 -4.45
CA VAL A 70 5.87 10.55 -4.55
C VAL A 70 5.50 11.42 -5.76
N PRO A 71 4.97 10.82 -6.85
CA PRO A 71 4.50 11.59 -7.99
C PRO A 71 3.19 12.31 -7.62
N ALA A 72 3.01 13.54 -8.12
CA ALA A 72 1.74 14.25 -7.96
C ALA A 72 0.57 13.44 -8.55
N ALA A 73 -0.61 13.56 -7.92
CA ALA A 73 -1.80 12.85 -8.35
C ALA A 73 -2.12 13.12 -9.84
N PRO A 74 -2.28 12.08 -10.66
CA PRO A 74 -2.54 12.27 -12.08
C PRO A 74 -4.00 12.62 -12.37
N VAL A 75 -4.19 13.51 -13.34
CA VAL A 75 -5.52 13.82 -13.91
C VAL A 75 -5.83 12.98 -15.16
N GLN A 76 -4.79 12.36 -15.74
CA GLN A 76 -4.91 11.48 -16.89
C GLN A 76 -3.86 10.38 -16.81
N VAL A 77 -4.26 9.14 -17.06
CA VAL A 77 -3.34 8.01 -17.21
C VAL A 77 -3.61 7.31 -18.53
N ALA A 78 -2.57 6.89 -19.23
CA ALA A 78 -2.66 6.14 -20.47
C ALA A 78 -1.67 4.99 -20.51
N ALA A 79 -2.10 3.83 -21.00
CA ALA A 79 -1.19 2.78 -21.42
C ALA A 79 -0.50 3.24 -22.73
N ILE A 80 0.82 3.23 -22.74
CA ILE A 80 1.63 3.72 -23.86
C ILE A 80 2.53 2.62 -24.40
N GLY A 81 2.76 2.60 -25.70
CA GLY A 81 3.55 1.54 -26.33
C GLY A 81 3.48 1.51 -27.84
N ASP A 82 4.10 0.52 -28.46
CA ASP A 82 4.03 0.30 -29.91
C ASP A 82 2.64 -0.20 -30.37
N PHE A 83 1.87 -0.84 -29.48
CA PHE A 83 0.47 -1.24 -29.73
C PHE A 83 -0.48 -0.06 -30.03
N GLN A 84 -0.16 1.15 -29.56
CA GLN A 84 -0.96 2.36 -29.80
C GLN A 84 -1.12 2.69 -31.29
N THR A 85 -0.16 2.27 -32.12
CA THR A 85 -0.25 2.46 -33.58
C THR A 85 -1.44 1.71 -34.19
N ALA A 86 -1.82 0.56 -33.62
CA ALA A 86 -3.02 -0.17 -34.02
C ALA A 86 -4.32 0.53 -33.54
N GLN A 87 -4.23 1.35 -32.48
CA GLN A 87 -5.33 2.17 -31.95
C GLN A 87 -5.44 3.54 -32.64
N GLY A 88 -4.62 3.80 -33.68
CA GLY A 88 -4.62 5.06 -34.43
C GLY A 88 -3.83 6.20 -33.79
N CYS A 89 -3.02 5.92 -32.77
CA CYS A 89 -2.14 6.90 -32.12
C CYS A 89 -0.68 6.75 -32.57
N ALA A 90 0.16 7.74 -32.24
CA ALA A 90 1.61 7.54 -32.32
C ALA A 90 2.06 6.55 -31.23
N ALA A 91 3.15 5.81 -31.49
CA ALA A 91 3.72 4.93 -30.48
C ALA A 91 4.28 5.76 -29.31
N PHE A 92 4.05 5.29 -28.09
CA PHE A 92 4.46 5.96 -26.84
C PHE A 92 3.89 7.38 -26.67
N ASP A 93 2.64 7.61 -27.11
CA ASP A 93 1.97 8.91 -26.95
C ASP A 93 1.17 8.94 -25.63
N PRO A 94 1.61 9.72 -24.62
CA PRO A 94 0.91 9.81 -23.33
C PRO A 94 -0.44 10.53 -23.42
N TYR A 95 -0.72 11.25 -24.51
CA TYR A 95 -1.96 12.00 -24.70
C TYR A 95 -2.99 11.24 -25.55
N CYS A 96 -2.69 10.01 -25.96
CA CYS A 96 -3.57 9.16 -26.75
C CYS A 96 -4.87 8.84 -26.02
N GLN A 97 -5.97 9.45 -26.45
CA GLN A 97 -7.29 9.28 -25.82
C GLN A 97 -7.85 7.86 -26.01
N THR A 98 -7.40 7.12 -27.02
CA THR A 98 -7.89 5.74 -27.26
C THR A 98 -7.23 4.71 -26.34
N THR A 99 -6.15 5.07 -25.65
CA THR A 99 -5.47 4.21 -24.66
C THR A 99 -5.46 4.80 -23.26
N GLN A 100 -6.38 5.74 -22.99
CA GLN A 100 -6.60 6.30 -21.67
C GLN A 100 -7.19 5.23 -20.74
N LEU A 101 -6.69 5.17 -19.51
CA LEU A 101 -7.18 4.32 -18.45
C LEU A 101 -8.29 5.04 -17.69
N VAL A 102 -9.21 4.25 -17.11
CA VAL A 102 -10.30 4.76 -16.27
C VAL A 102 -9.86 4.73 -14.82
N ASN A 103 -10.02 5.87 -14.12
CA ASN A 103 -9.72 5.99 -12.71
C ASN A 103 -10.84 5.38 -11.85
N ASN A 104 -10.46 4.55 -10.90
CA ASN A 104 -11.28 4.15 -9.77
C ASN A 104 -10.46 4.35 -8.49
N ASP A 105 -10.61 5.52 -7.87
CA ASP A 105 -9.97 5.86 -6.60
C ASP A 105 -8.45 5.63 -6.56
N GLY A 106 -7.76 6.00 -7.65
CA GLY A 106 -6.30 5.89 -7.79
C GLY A 106 -5.84 4.56 -8.41
N ILE A 107 -6.76 3.63 -8.68
CA ILE A 107 -6.52 2.44 -9.50
C ILE A 107 -6.98 2.72 -10.92
N TRP A 108 -6.04 2.78 -11.85
CA TRP A 108 -6.29 3.12 -13.24
C TRP A 108 -6.27 1.88 -14.11
N THR A 109 -7.38 1.53 -14.74
CA THR A 109 -7.50 0.28 -15.52
C THR A 109 -7.94 0.51 -16.96
N GLY A 110 -7.58 -0.41 -17.85
CA GLY A 110 -8.00 -0.36 -19.25
C GLY A 110 -7.78 -1.69 -19.96
N VAL A 111 -8.62 -1.95 -20.98
CA VAL A 111 -8.51 -3.14 -21.82
C VAL A 111 -8.61 -2.74 -23.30
N PHE A 112 -7.66 -3.20 -24.12
CA PHE A 112 -7.49 -2.73 -25.49
C PHE A 112 -7.39 -3.88 -26.49
N ALA A 113 -8.12 -3.77 -27.61
CA ALA A 113 -8.07 -4.75 -28.70
C ALA A 113 -6.71 -4.70 -29.41
N VAL A 114 -5.90 -5.75 -29.31
CA VAL A 114 -4.56 -5.80 -29.92
C VAL A 114 -4.39 -7.13 -30.65
N SER A 115 -3.78 -7.09 -31.83
CA SER A 115 -3.51 -8.31 -32.60
C SER A 115 -2.43 -9.18 -31.94
N PRO A 116 -2.33 -10.47 -32.28
CA PRO A 116 -1.23 -11.31 -31.82
C PRO A 116 0.15 -10.72 -32.17
N GLY A 117 1.08 -10.73 -31.22
CA GLY A 117 2.40 -10.12 -31.38
C GLY A 117 3.12 -9.84 -30.06
N ALA A 118 4.36 -9.39 -30.19
CA ALA A 118 5.16 -8.88 -29.08
C ALA A 118 5.09 -7.35 -29.08
N TYR A 119 4.82 -6.75 -27.92
CA TYR A 119 4.64 -5.31 -27.77
C TYR A 119 5.50 -4.75 -26.64
N SER A 120 6.11 -3.60 -26.91
CA SER A 120 6.81 -2.79 -25.90
C SER A 120 5.82 -1.81 -25.27
N TRP A 121 5.81 -1.71 -23.94
CA TRP A 121 4.84 -0.87 -23.23
C TRP A 121 5.40 -0.23 -21.95
N GLN A 122 4.72 0.83 -21.52
CA GLN A 122 4.81 1.53 -20.22
C GLN A 122 3.41 2.11 -19.90
N ILE A 123 3.22 2.66 -18.71
CA ILE A 123 2.06 3.51 -18.39
C ILE A 123 2.56 4.94 -18.18
N ALA A 124 1.86 5.93 -18.71
CA ALA A 124 2.15 7.33 -18.48
C ALA A 124 1.02 7.97 -17.67
N ALA A 125 1.38 8.70 -16.62
CA ALA A 125 0.47 9.47 -15.79
C ALA A 125 0.81 10.96 -15.91
N ILE A 126 -0.19 11.78 -16.15
CA ILE A 126 -0.07 13.22 -16.39
C ILE A 126 -0.73 13.93 -15.20
N ALA A 127 0.07 14.70 -14.46
CA ALA A 127 -0.41 15.55 -13.38
C ALA A 127 -1.12 16.81 -13.92
N GLN A 128 -1.81 17.55 -13.04
CA GLN A 128 -2.58 18.74 -13.42
C GLN A 128 -1.72 19.85 -14.07
N ASP A 129 -0.45 19.94 -13.69
CA ASP A 129 0.53 20.89 -14.24
C ASP A 129 1.11 20.47 -15.60
N GLY A 130 0.75 19.28 -16.09
CA GLY A 130 1.23 18.69 -17.33
C GLY A 130 2.54 17.88 -17.18
N THR A 131 3.05 17.72 -15.96
CA THR A 131 4.18 16.83 -15.68
C THR A 131 3.80 15.39 -16.01
N VAL A 132 4.68 14.68 -16.73
CA VAL A 132 4.47 13.30 -17.15
C VAL A 132 5.40 12.37 -16.38
N SER A 133 4.81 11.50 -15.59
CA SER A 133 5.47 10.38 -14.91
C SER A 133 5.26 9.10 -15.72
N THR A 134 6.30 8.29 -15.90
CA THR A 134 6.20 7.01 -16.61
C THR A 134 6.49 5.85 -15.68
N TYR A 135 5.75 4.75 -15.87
CA TYR A 135 5.85 3.53 -15.07
C TYR A 135 6.19 2.36 -15.99
N GLY A 136 7.15 1.55 -15.59
CA GLY A 136 7.61 0.39 -16.35
C GLY A 136 8.31 -0.61 -15.45
N GLN A 137 9.33 -1.31 -15.99
CA GLN A 137 10.08 -2.29 -15.22
C GLN A 137 10.75 -1.62 -14.01
N GLY A 138 10.34 -2.05 -12.81
CA GLY A 138 10.82 -1.48 -11.54
C GLY A 138 10.02 -0.27 -11.03
N GLY A 139 8.82 -0.01 -11.57
CA GLY A 139 7.92 1.04 -11.09
C GLY A 139 8.12 2.39 -11.77
N LEU A 140 7.99 3.47 -10.99
CA LEU A 140 8.15 4.85 -11.42
C LEU A 140 9.53 5.09 -12.06
N GLY A 141 9.56 5.74 -13.22
CA GLY A 141 10.77 5.96 -14.03
C GLY A 141 11.37 4.68 -14.65
N GLY A 142 10.71 3.53 -14.50
CA GLY A 142 11.17 2.23 -14.97
C GLY A 142 11.27 2.12 -16.49
N SER A 143 12.08 1.18 -16.99
CA SER A 143 12.26 0.98 -18.44
C SER A 143 11.06 0.30 -19.09
N GLN A 144 10.95 0.37 -20.42
CA GLN A 144 9.90 -0.32 -21.18
C GLN A 144 9.87 -1.83 -20.90
N GLN A 145 8.67 -2.37 -20.75
CA GLN A 145 8.41 -3.80 -20.59
C GLN A 145 7.93 -4.42 -21.90
N GLN A 146 7.92 -5.76 -21.93
CA GLN A 146 7.43 -6.55 -23.06
C GLN A 146 6.20 -7.33 -22.62
N VAL A 147 5.20 -7.41 -23.49
CA VAL A 147 4.05 -8.30 -23.34
C VAL A 147 3.82 -9.08 -24.63
N GLN A 148 3.39 -10.33 -24.50
CA GLN A 148 3.11 -11.22 -25.63
C GLN A 148 1.61 -11.44 -25.73
N VAL A 149 1.02 -11.11 -26.88
CA VAL A 149 -0.36 -11.40 -27.22
C VAL A 149 -0.36 -12.66 -28.10
N GLY A 150 -0.93 -13.75 -27.59
CA GLY A 150 -1.02 -15.02 -28.31
C GLY A 150 -2.07 -15.01 -29.42
N ASP A 151 -2.06 -16.05 -30.26
CA ASP A 151 -3.03 -16.19 -31.36
C ASP A 151 -4.49 -16.32 -30.90
N SER A 152 -4.71 -16.75 -29.65
CA SER A 152 -6.02 -16.85 -29.01
C SER A 152 -6.44 -15.61 -28.25
N ASP A 153 -5.52 -14.66 -28.08
CA ASP A 153 -5.75 -13.47 -27.27
C ASP A 153 -6.38 -12.38 -28.15
N LEU A 154 -7.28 -11.60 -27.56
CA LEU A 154 -8.00 -10.52 -28.25
C LEU A 154 -7.44 -9.14 -27.89
N GLY A 155 -6.59 -9.05 -26.86
CA GLY A 155 -6.07 -7.76 -26.42
C GLY A 155 -5.12 -7.80 -25.23
N LEU A 156 -4.99 -6.63 -24.62
CA LEU A 156 -4.16 -6.36 -23.46
C LEU A 156 -4.99 -5.67 -22.36
N TYR A 157 -4.83 -6.13 -21.13
CA TYR A 157 -5.23 -5.45 -19.91
C TYR A 157 -4.05 -4.64 -19.36
N PHE A 158 -4.33 -3.47 -18.78
CA PHE A 158 -3.36 -2.65 -18.06
C PHE A 158 -3.97 -2.13 -16.76
N GLU A 159 -3.14 -2.06 -15.73
CA GLU A 159 -3.45 -1.47 -14.43
C GLU A 159 -2.26 -0.65 -13.91
N LEU A 160 -2.57 0.47 -13.28
CA LEU A 160 -1.64 1.23 -12.44
C LEU A 160 -2.34 1.56 -11.13
N ASN A 161 -1.78 1.10 -10.01
CA ASN A 161 -2.16 1.58 -8.69
C ASN A 161 -1.24 2.76 -8.30
N THR A 162 -1.81 3.96 -8.25
CA THR A 162 -1.04 5.19 -7.94
C THR A 162 -0.68 5.33 -6.46
N HIS A 163 -1.29 4.55 -5.57
CA HIS A 163 -0.97 4.53 -4.13
C HIS A 163 0.29 3.69 -3.84
N THR A 164 0.52 2.63 -4.61
CA THR A 164 1.63 1.68 -4.39
C THR A 164 2.67 1.66 -5.52
N ASN A 165 2.46 2.44 -6.59
CA ASN A 165 3.23 2.39 -7.84
C ASN A 165 3.21 1.01 -8.53
N GLU A 166 2.33 0.09 -8.13
CA GLU A 166 2.20 -1.22 -8.74
C GLU A 166 1.58 -1.10 -10.13
N LEU A 167 2.08 -1.94 -11.04
CA LEU A 167 1.64 -1.99 -12.43
C LEU A 167 1.41 -3.44 -12.85
N ASP A 168 0.37 -3.65 -13.64
CA ASP A 168 0.09 -4.93 -14.26
C ASP A 168 -0.21 -4.75 -15.75
N ALA A 169 0.24 -5.72 -16.55
CA ALA A 169 -0.20 -5.85 -17.92
C ALA A 169 -0.20 -7.31 -18.35
N GLN A 170 -1.35 -7.74 -18.88
CA GLN A 170 -1.58 -9.13 -19.24
C GLN A 170 -2.26 -9.21 -20.61
N SER A 171 -1.98 -10.25 -21.38
CA SER A 171 -2.80 -10.55 -22.54
C SER A 171 -4.13 -11.15 -22.09
N VAL A 172 -5.20 -10.80 -22.81
CA VAL A 172 -6.55 -11.23 -22.48
C VAL A 172 -7.21 -11.89 -23.69
N ASN A 173 -7.96 -12.96 -23.45
CA ASN A 173 -8.72 -13.68 -24.48
C ASN A 173 -10.11 -13.07 -24.74
N ALA A 174 -10.50 -12.06 -23.96
CA ALA A 174 -11.73 -11.30 -24.10
C ALA A 174 -11.53 -9.86 -23.62
N LEU A 175 -12.21 -8.90 -24.26
CA LEU A 175 -12.15 -7.48 -23.91
C LEU A 175 -13.28 -7.16 -22.93
N LEU A 176 -13.12 -7.60 -21.69
CA LEU A 176 -14.19 -7.54 -20.69
C LEU A 176 -14.12 -6.28 -19.84
N SER A 177 -15.28 -5.68 -19.66
CA SER A 177 -15.54 -4.68 -18.62
C SER A 177 -16.81 -5.03 -17.87
N VAL A 178 -16.95 -4.49 -16.67
CA VAL A 178 -18.21 -4.49 -15.95
C VAL A 178 -18.72 -3.06 -15.86
N GLN A 179 -20.03 -2.88 -16.07
CA GLN A 179 -20.71 -1.66 -15.69
C GLN A 179 -21.38 -1.87 -14.33
N VAL A 180 -21.07 -1.05 -13.33
CA VAL A 180 -21.72 -1.04 -12.01
C VAL A 180 -22.30 0.35 -11.79
N ASP A 181 -23.63 0.43 -11.60
CA ASP A 181 -24.39 1.69 -11.44
C ASP A 181 -24.07 2.79 -12.48
N GLY A 182 -23.77 2.35 -13.71
CA GLY A 182 -23.48 3.21 -14.84
C GLY A 182 -21.99 3.50 -15.08
N ALA A 183 -21.13 3.31 -14.08
CA ALA A 183 -19.68 3.41 -14.23
C ALA A 183 -19.12 2.12 -14.84
N SER A 184 -18.12 2.22 -15.73
CA SER A 184 -17.53 1.08 -16.45
C SER A 184 -16.08 0.88 -16.04
N TYR A 185 -15.73 -0.35 -15.68
CA TYR A 185 -14.41 -0.74 -15.18
C TYR A 185 -13.88 -1.90 -15.99
N ALA A 186 -12.59 -1.87 -16.37
CA ALA A 186 -11.97 -3.03 -17.00
C ALA A 186 -11.84 -4.16 -15.97
N LEU A 187 -12.12 -5.39 -16.40
CA LEU A 187 -12.01 -6.56 -15.53
C LEU A 187 -10.55 -7.05 -15.51
N ARG A 188 -9.93 -7.07 -14.32
CA ARG A 188 -8.59 -7.61 -14.10
C ARG A 188 -8.62 -9.13 -14.24
N PRO A 189 -7.78 -9.76 -15.08
CA PRO A 189 -7.66 -11.21 -15.11
C PRO A 189 -7.09 -11.75 -13.79
N SER A 190 -7.77 -12.75 -13.19
CA SER A 190 -7.35 -13.33 -11.91
C SER A 190 -7.74 -14.81 -11.85
N ASP A 191 -6.81 -15.71 -11.48
CA ASP A 191 -6.98 -17.16 -11.26
C ASP A 191 -8.15 -17.87 -11.98
N GLY A 192 -8.16 -17.82 -13.32
CA GLY A 192 -9.15 -18.52 -14.16
C GLY A 192 -10.51 -17.82 -14.28
N GLY A 193 -10.60 -16.58 -13.79
CA GLY A 193 -11.72 -15.68 -13.90
C GLY A 193 -11.25 -14.24 -13.99
N PHE A 194 -12.03 -13.35 -13.38
CA PHE A 194 -11.80 -11.92 -13.43
C PHE A 194 -12.16 -11.26 -12.10
N GLU A 195 -11.58 -10.11 -11.80
CA GLU A 195 -11.92 -9.32 -10.64
C GLU A 195 -11.98 -7.82 -10.96
N VAL A 196 -12.62 -7.08 -10.07
CA VAL A 196 -12.71 -5.62 -10.13
C VAL A 196 -12.97 -5.09 -8.74
N LEU A 197 -12.40 -3.91 -8.47
CA LEU A 197 -12.66 -3.14 -7.26
C LEU A 197 -13.67 -2.05 -7.59
N VAL A 198 -14.66 -1.89 -6.73
CA VAL A 198 -15.68 -0.84 -6.83
C VAL A 198 -15.94 -0.24 -5.47
N THR A 199 -16.08 1.08 -5.41
CA THR A 199 -16.48 1.79 -4.19
C THR A 199 -17.98 2.06 -4.26
N ALA A 200 -18.72 1.69 -3.22
CA ALA A 200 -20.19 1.81 -3.19
C ALA A 200 -20.67 2.55 -1.93
N SER A 201 -21.83 3.20 -2.03
CA SER A 201 -22.51 3.78 -0.85
C SER A 201 -23.26 2.76 0.01
N GLY A 202 -23.17 1.48 -0.36
CA GLY A 202 -23.95 0.39 0.22
C GLY A 202 -25.33 0.19 -0.42
N GLY A 203 -25.86 -1.03 -0.30
CA GLY A 203 -27.18 -1.42 -0.80
C GLY A 203 -27.18 -2.09 -2.18
N PRO A 204 -28.35 -2.25 -2.80
CA PRO A 204 -28.47 -2.94 -4.09
C PRO A 204 -27.91 -2.08 -5.23
N ALA A 205 -26.94 -2.64 -5.95
CA ALA A 205 -26.34 -2.10 -7.16
C ALA A 205 -26.71 -2.94 -8.37
N SER A 206 -26.84 -2.30 -9.53
CA SER A 206 -26.99 -3.00 -10.80
C SER A 206 -25.63 -3.20 -11.45
N PHE A 207 -25.33 -4.42 -11.89
CA PHE A 207 -24.15 -4.68 -12.70
C PHE A 207 -24.47 -5.39 -14.03
N GLN A 208 -23.61 -5.19 -15.02
CA GLN A 208 -23.69 -5.84 -16.32
C GLN A 208 -22.29 -6.04 -16.92
N ILE A 209 -22.00 -7.24 -17.44
CA ILE A 209 -20.74 -7.51 -18.14
C ILE A 209 -20.86 -7.10 -19.61
N LEU A 210 -19.82 -6.44 -20.12
CA LEU A 210 -19.68 -6.01 -21.51
C LEU A 210 -18.48 -6.70 -22.18
N VAL A 211 -18.61 -6.95 -23.48
CA VAL A 211 -17.48 -7.26 -24.38
C VAL A 211 -17.31 -6.05 -25.30
N GLY A 212 -16.26 -5.28 -25.08
CA GLY A 212 -16.15 -3.95 -25.67
C GLY A 212 -17.28 -3.04 -25.19
N ALA A 213 -18.13 -2.59 -26.11
CA ALA A 213 -19.28 -1.74 -25.78
C ALA A 213 -20.62 -2.52 -25.73
N ASP A 214 -20.61 -3.80 -26.06
CA ASP A 214 -21.82 -4.61 -26.18
C ASP A 214 -22.07 -5.40 -24.89
N PRO A 215 -23.27 -5.30 -24.28
CA PRO A 215 -23.59 -6.10 -23.11
C PRO A 215 -23.75 -7.59 -23.49
N VAL A 216 -23.16 -8.48 -22.68
CA VAL A 216 -23.23 -9.94 -22.88
C VAL A 216 -24.14 -10.65 -21.88
N THR A 217 -24.59 -9.92 -20.86
CA THR A 217 -25.52 -10.40 -19.81
C THR A 217 -26.69 -9.44 -19.70
N ASP A 218 -27.84 -9.90 -19.21
CA ASP A 218 -28.89 -8.99 -18.74
C ASP A 218 -28.40 -8.31 -17.44
N PRO A 219 -28.84 -7.07 -17.13
CA PRO A 219 -28.49 -6.43 -15.87
C PRO A 219 -28.86 -7.30 -14.67
N GLN A 220 -27.90 -7.51 -13.79
CA GLN A 220 -28.03 -8.28 -12.57
C GLN A 220 -28.01 -7.35 -11.36
N GLN A 221 -28.47 -7.83 -10.21
CA GLN A 221 -28.45 -7.09 -8.95
C GLN A 221 -27.46 -7.74 -8.00
N VAL A 222 -26.76 -6.92 -7.24
CA VAL A 222 -25.85 -7.33 -6.19
C VAL A 222 -26.00 -6.37 -5.02
N ASP A 223 -26.03 -6.89 -3.79
CA ASP A 223 -25.95 -6.03 -2.60
C ASP A 223 -24.48 -5.78 -2.29
N LEU A 224 -24.09 -4.51 -2.25
CA LEU A 224 -22.73 -4.08 -1.91
C LEU A 224 -22.69 -3.51 -0.49
N ALA A 225 -21.57 -3.71 0.19
CA ALA A 225 -21.30 -3.00 1.43
C ALA A 225 -20.95 -1.52 1.14
N PRO A 226 -21.16 -0.60 2.08
CA PRO A 226 -20.54 0.71 1.97
C PRO A 226 -19.00 0.58 1.92
N GLY A 227 -18.35 1.45 1.15
CA GLY A 227 -16.89 1.45 0.96
C GLY A 227 -16.42 0.56 -0.20
N PRO A 228 -15.15 0.11 -0.19
CA PRO A 228 -14.56 -0.70 -1.25
C PRO A 228 -15.07 -2.15 -1.22
N ASN A 229 -15.40 -2.67 -2.41
CA ASN A 229 -15.85 -4.04 -2.63
C ASN A 229 -15.02 -4.67 -3.75
N ARG A 230 -14.60 -5.93 -3.56
CA ARG A 230 -14.00 -6.77 -4.60
C ARG A 230 -15.06 -7.71 -5.17
N LEU A 231 -15.34 -7.57 -6.45
CA LEU A 231 -16.24 -8.46 -7.18
C LEU A 231 -15.40 -9.42 -8.01
N SER A 232 -15.62 -10.73 -7.81
CA SER A 232 -14.96 -11.76 -8.59
C SER A 232 -15.95 -12.44 -9.52
N PHE A 233 -15.54 -12.67 -10.76
CA PHE A 233 -16.30 -13.32 -11.80
C PHE A 233 -15.58 -14.57 -12.29
N SER A 234 -16.34 -15.60 -12.66
CA SER A 234 -15.81 -16.76 -13.38
C SER A 234 -15.37 -16.39 -14.80
N GLY A 235 -14.61 -17.27 -15.46
CA GLY A 235 -14.23 -17.12 -16.87
C GLY A 235 -15.41 -16.99 -17.85
N ASP A 236 -16.60 -17.45 -17.44
CA ASP A 236 -17.85 -17.32 -18.21
C ASP A 236 -18.63 -16.02 -17.87
N GLY A 237 -18.08 -15.14 -17.03
CA GLY A 237 -18.66 -13.86 -16.66
C GLY A 237 -19.75 -13.91 -15.58
N GLN A 238 -19.94 -15.05 -14.90
CA GLN A 238 -20.85 -15.12 -13.75
C GLN A 238 -20.17 -14.56 -12.50
N LEU A 239 -20.86 -13.69 -11.74
CA LEU A 239 -20.42 -13.23 -10.42
C LEU A 239 -20.33 -14.43 -9.47
N VAL A 240 -19.14 -14.66 -8.91
CA VAL A 240 -18.85 -15.79 -8.01
C VAL A 240 -18.62 -15.36 -6.56
N ASN A 241 -18.11 -14.15 -6.34
CA ASN A 241 -17.83 -13.62 -5.01
C ASN A 241 -18.04 -12.11 -4.96
N VAL A 242 -18.47 -11.63 -3.80
CA VAL A 242 -18.52 -10.21 -3.43
C VAL A 242 -17.89 -10.13 -2.06
N GLU A 243 -16.75 -9.47 -1.97
CA GLU A 243 -16.00 -9.29 -0.74
C GLU A 243 -16.01 -7.81 -0.38
N ALA A 244 -16.58 -7.49 0.77
CA ALA A 244 -16.42 -6.17 1.36
C ALA A 244 -15.00 -6.06 1.90
N LEU A 245 -14.28 -5.00 1.50
CA LEU A 245 -12.92 -4.75 1.95
C LEU A 245 -12.94 -3.76 3.12
N THR A 246 -11.94 -3.87 3.99
CA THR A 246 -11.82 -2.99 5.15
C THR A 246 -11.58 -1.55 4.70
N GLU A 247 -12.59 -0.69 4.83
CA GLU A 247 -12.45 0.74 4.52
C GLU A 247 -11.52 1.43 5.53
N GLY A 248 -10.77 2.41 5.03
CA GLY A 248 -10.07 3.36 5.89
C GLY A 248 -9.36 4.45 5.11
N THR A 249 -8.97 5.47 5.84
CA THR A 249 -8.26 6.65 5.34
C THR A 249 -7.16 7.04 6.32
N VAL A 250 -6.12 7.69 5.80
CA VAL A 250 -5.07 8.31 6.61
C VAL A 250 -4.97 9.77 6.22
N THR A 251 -5.06 10.65 7.21
CA THR A 251 -4.75 12.07 7.08
C THR A 251 -3.46 12.35 7.83
N ILE A 252 -2.41 12.77 7.13
CA ILE A 252 -1.17 13.24 7.75
C ILE A 252 -1.23 14.74 7.85
N GLN A 253 -1.20 15.29 9.06
CA GLN A 253 -1.13 16.72 9.34
C GLN A 253 0.29 17.11 9.73
N ARG A 254 0.93 17.94 8.91
CA ARG A 254 2.28 18.44 9.15
C ARG A 254 2.23 19.83 9.79
N LEU A 255 2.79 19.97 10.99
CA LEU A 255 2.80 21.22 11.76
C LEU A 255 4.20 21.74 12.05
N ASP A 256 4.39 23.06 12.11
CA ASP A 256 5.62 23.67 12.61
C ASP A 256 5.72 23.60 14.15
N ALA A 257 6.84 24.10 14.70
CA ALA A 257 7.06 24.11 16.16
C ALA A 257 6.04 24.95 16.95
N SER A 258 5.29 25.85 16.29
CA SER A 258 4.22 26.65 16.89
C SER A 258 2.83 26.02 16.77
N GLY A 259 2.72 24.88 16.08
CA GLY A 259 1.46 24.18 15.80
C GLY A 259 0.74 24.71 14.56
N ALA A 260 1.37 25.55 13.74
CA ALA A 260 0.78 26.02 12.49
C ALA A 260 1.00 24.99 11.36
N PRO A 261 0.02 24.77 10.46
CA PRO A 261 0.19 23.83 9.35
C PRO A 261 1.30 24.24 8.37
N LEU A 262 2.03 23.25 7.88
CA LEU A 262 3.13 23.40 6.91
C LEU A 262 2.75 22.72 5.58
N PRO A 263 2.45 23.50 4.52
CA PRO A 263 2.01 22.95 3.26
C PRO A 263 3.15 22.43 2.37
N GLY A 264 2.81 21.56 1.43
CA GLY A 264 3.68 21.02 0.39
C GLY A 264 4.42 19.74 0.75
N GLY A 265 4.08 19.11 1.87
CA GLY A 265 4.64 17.82 2.27
C GLY A 265 4.18 16.67 1.35
N CYS A 266 5.03 15.67 1.16
CA CYS A 266 4.65 14.38 0.55
C CYS A 266 5.15 13.23 1.41
N TYR A 267 4.31 12.21 1.52
CA TYR A 267 4.50 11.13 2.48
C TYR A 267 4.28 9.76 1.83
N GLN A 268 4.97 8.77 2.36
CA GLN A 268 4.76 7.36 2.08
C GLN A 268 4.44 6.61 3.37
N LEU A 269 3.59 5.60 3.27
CA LEU A 269 3.38 4.60 4.29
C LEU A 269 4.12 3.33 3.86
N ARG A 270 4.98 2.79 4.73
CA ARG A 270 5.79 1.60 4.42
C ARG A 270 5.65 0.51 5.46
N ASP A 271 5.42 -0.73 5.03
CA ASP A 271 5.44 -1.93 5.88
C ASP A 271 6.72 -2.71 5.60
N GLY A 272 7.64 -2.77 6.57
CA GLY A 272 8.91 -3.49 6.40
C GLY A 272 9.77 -2.98 5.22
N GLY A 273 9.54 -1.74 4.78
CA GLY A 273 10.16 -1.12 3.61
C GLY A 273 9.32 -1.17 2.33
N ASP A 274 8.29 -2.03 2.26
CA ASP A 274 7.39 -2.11 1.11
C ASP A 274 6.39 -0.96 1.13
N LEU A 275 6.15 -0.33 -0.02
CA LEU A 275 5.22 0.80 -0.15
C LEU A 275 3.77 0.31 -0.07
N VAL A 276 3.00 0.79 0.92
CA VAL A 276 1.57 0.44 1.06
C VAL A 276 0.63 1.58 0.68
N ASN A 277 1.07 2.83 0.79
CA ASN A 277 0.32 4.00 0.33
C ASN A 277 1.25 5.22 0.16
N GLN A 278 0.83 6.23 -0.60
CA GLN A 278 1.56 7.49 -0.74
C GLN A 278 0.63 8.63 -1.14
N GLY A 279 1.07 9.86 -0.91
CA GLY A 279 0.36 11.05 -1.34
C GLY A 279 1.10 12.33 -0.98
N CYS A 280 0.64 13.44 -1.57
CA CYS A 280 1.12 14.78 -1.29
C CYS A 280 -0.03 15.68 -0.81
N ASP A 281 0.31 16.70 -0.02
CA ASP A 281 -0.62 17.76 0.41
C ASP A 281 -1.33 18.41 -0.78
N ALA A 282 -0.63 18.59 -1.90
CA ALA A 282 -1.19 19.19 -3.11
C ALA A 282 -2.23 18.34 -3.86
N ASP A 283 -2.35 17.04 -3.54
CA ASP A 283 -3.13 16.09 -4.36
C ASP A 283 -4.64 16.29 -4.25
N ASP A 284 -5.13 16.88 -3.16
CA ASP A 284 -6.55 17.22 -2.97
C ASP A 284 -6.92 18.60 -3.54
N GLY A 285 -5.95 19.30 -4.14
CA GLY A 285 -6.09 20.64 -4.70
C GLY A 285 -5.93 21.78 -3.69
N SER A 286 -5.58 21.47 -2.44
CA SER A 286 -5.27 22.42 -1.38
C SER A 286 -3.77 22.35 -1.02
N LEU A 287 -3.29 23.36 -0.31
CA LEU A 287 -1.95 23.39 0.27
C LEU A 287 -2.15 23.85 1.71
N ASP A 288 -2.68 22.95 2.52
CA ASP A 288 -3.16 23.25 3.87
C ASP A 288 -2.38 22.52 4.97
N GLY A 289 -1.38 21.72 4.57
CA GLY A 289 -0.56 20.92 5.47
C GLY A 289 -1.17 19.57 5.82
N ASN A 290 -2.26 19.16 5.15
CA ASN A 290 -2.86 17.84 5.31
C ASN A 290 -2.68 17.02 4.04
N THR A 291 -2.15 15.80 4.17
CA THR A 291 -2.10 14.81 3.10
C THR A 291 -3.14 13.74 3.36
N PHE A 292 -4.13 13.62 2.48
CA PHE A 292 -5.20 12.62 2.58
C PHE A 292 -4.92 11.40 1.69
N MET A 293 -5.02 10.21 2.27
CA MET A 293 -4.78 8.93 1.60
C MET A 293 -5.97 7.99 1.81
N ILE A 294 -6.32 7.24 0.76
CA ILE A 294 -7.39 6.24 0.77
C ILE A 294 -6.83 4.85 0.42
N PHE A 295 -7.53 3.80 0.84
CA PHE A 295 -7.13 2.40 0.60
C PHE A 295 -8.17 1.67 -0.27
N PRO A 296 -8.10 1.81 -1.62
CA PRO A 296 -9.11 1.21 -2.52
C PRO A 296 -9.09 -0.32 -2.53
N GLU A 297 -7.98 -0.95 -2.10
CA GLU A 297 -7.85 -2.40 -1.94
C GLU A 297 -8.12 -2.87 -0.50
N GLY A 298 -8.59 -1.97 0.35
CA GLY A 298 -8.76 -2.17 1.78
C GLY A 298 -7.49 -1.88 2.59
N VAL A 299 -7.68 -1.55 3.86
CA VAL A 299 -6.57 -1.31 4.80
C VAL A 299 -5.89 -2.64 5.12
N PRO A 300 -4.58 -2.80 4.85
CA PRO A 300 -3.85 -4.05 5.13
C PRO A 300 -3.74 -4.36 6.62
N GLY A 301 -3.87 -3.33 7.48
CA GLY A 301 -3.68 -3.42 8.93
C GLY A 301 -2.19 -3.50 9.30
N GLY A 302 -1.91 -3.57 10.61
CA GLY A 302 -0.54 -3.73 11.13
C GLY A 302 0.19 -2.40 11.33
N ASN A 303 1.48 -2.48 11.66
CA ASN A 303 2.31 -1.29 11.88
C ASN A 303 3.01 -0.88 10.58
N VAL A 304 3.04 0.42 10.30
CA VAL A 304 3.74 0.98 9.15
C VAL A 304 4.53 2.21 9.56
N ASP A 305 5.59 2.51 8.81
CA ASP A 305 6.36 3.74 8.93
C ASP A 305 5.74 4.83 8.05
N VAL A 306 5.49 5.99 8.64
CA VAL A 306 5.23 7.24 7.93
C VAL A 306 6.56 7.88 7.59
N VAL A 307 6.84 8.02 6.30
CA VAL A 307 8.10 8.54 5.77
C VAL A 307 7.85 9.87 5.06
N GLU A 308 8.49 10.95 5.52
CA GLU A 308 8.46 12.25 4.85
C GLU A 308 9.41 12.23 3.65
N VAL A 309 8.83 12.17 2.45
CA VAL A 309 9.58 12.08 1.18
C VAL A 309 9.90 13.47 0.63
N THR A 310 8.92 14.38 0.68
CA THR A 310 9.12 15.79 0.35
C THR A 310 8.87 16.60 1.60
N VAL A 311 9.93 17.27 2.07
CA VAL A 311 9.87 18.17 3.22
C VAL A 311 9.19 19.47 2.79
N PRO A 312 8.22 19.99 3.55
CA PRO A 312 7.63 21.31 3.29
C PRO A 312 8.68 22.41 3.15
N ASP A 313 8.40 23.37 2.27
CA ASP A 313 9.33 24.48 2.02
C ASP A 313 9.67 25.26 3.30
N GLY A 314 10.96 25.32 3.64
CA GLY A 314 11.46 26.05 4.81
C GLY A 314 11.32 25.30 6.14
N ALA A 315 10.85 24.06 6.13
CA ALA A 315 10.86 23.18 7.30
C ALA A 315 12.14 22.33 7.35
N GLU A 316 12.48 21.87 8.55
CA GLU A 316 13.46 20.79 8.72
C GLU A 316 12.77 19.42 8.52
N PRO A 317 13.46 18.41 7.97
CA PRO A 317 12.92 17.06 7.83
C PRO A 317 12.54 16.45 9.19
N ILE A 318 11.46 15.69 9.24
CA ILE A 318 11.10 14.85 10.40
C ILE A 318 11.54 13.40 10.13
N GLY A 319 11.94 12.70 11.19
CA GLY A 319 12.26 11.28 11.10
C GLY A 319 11.03 10.40 10.90
N ASP A 320 11.24 9.17 10.45
CA ASP A 320 10.16 8.21 10.24
C ASP A 320 9.38 7.95 11.55
N GLN A 321 8.06 7.82 11.44
CA GLN A 321 7.19 7.55 12.59
C GLN A 321 6.38 6.27 12.36
N GLU A 322 6.51 5.31 13.28
CA GLU A 322 5.68 4.09 13.26
C GLU A 322 4.25 4.42 13.73
N ILE A 323 3.26 3.95 12.98
CA ILE A 323 1.83 4.05 13.30
C ILE A 323 1.17 2.68 13.14
N ALA A 324 0.08 2.43 13.87
CA ALA A 324 -0.77 1.27 13.66
C ALA A 324 -1.89 1.62 12.67
N LEU A 325 -1.89 1.00 11.48
CA LEU A 325 -2.99 1.09 10.53
C LEU A 325 -4.15 0.21 10.98
N ALA A 326 -5.35 0.81 10.96
CA ALA A 326 -6.61 0.15 11.28
C ALA A 326 -7.72 0.67 10.36
N ALA A 327 -8.88 0.00 10.39
CA ALA A 327 -10.07 0.44 9.69
C ALA A 327 -10.53 1.83 10.16
N GLY A 328 -11.23 2.55 9.28
CA GLY A 328 -11.76 3.90 9.56
C GLY A 328 -10.74 5.02 9.30
N ASP A 329 -10.99 6.18 9.89
CA ASP A 329 -10.20 7.39 9.64
C ASP A 329 -9.10 7.55 10.69
N LEU A 330 -7.85 7.64 10.23
CA LEU A 330 -6.68 7.86 11.08
C LEU A 330 -6.07 9.24 10.83
N LEU A 331 -5.92 10.05 11.88
CA LEU A 331 -5.17 11.30 11.85
C LEU A 331 -3.78 11.10 12.45
N VAL A 332 -2.74 11.44 11.69
CA VAL A 332 -1.34 11.41 12.11
C VAL A 332 -0.80 12.83 12.14
N THR A 333 -0.37 13.32 13.30
CA THR A 333 0.24 14.66 13.40
C THR A 333 1.76 14.55 13.45
N LEU A 334 2.43 15.18 12.49
CA LEU A 334 3.88 15.28 12.43
C LEU A 334 4.31 16.69 12.84
N GLN A 335 5.01 16.80 13.97
CA GLN A 335 5.52 18.07 14.48
C GLN A 335 6.97 17.87 14.97
N PRO A 336 7.90 18.81 14.69
CA PRO A 336 9.25 18.69 15.21
C PRO A 336 9.22 18.72 16.74
N GLU A 337 10.04 17.89 17.38
CA GLU A 337 10.22 17.96 18.83
C GLU A 337 10.66 19.38 19.20
N ALA A 338 9.99 19.97 20.19
CA ALA A 338 10.38 21.27 20.69
C ALA A 338 11.83 21.16 21.17
N THR A 339 12.75 21.87 20.51
CA THR A 339 14.12 22.01 21.00
C THR A 339 14.00 22.68 22.35
N VAL A 340 14.13 21.89 23.41
CA VAL A 340 14.29 22.43 24.76
C VAL A 340 15.64 23.11 24.72
N GLU A 341 15.64 24.41 24.43
CA GLU A 341 16.82 25.24 24.66
C GLU A 341 17.11 25.10 26.15
N SER A 342 18.06 24.22 26.48
CA SER A 342 18.65 24.14 27.80
C SER A 342 19.22 25.52 28.07
N GLU A 343 18.44 26.37 28.74
CA GLU A 343 18.89 27.66 29.24
C GLU A 343 20.21 27.39 29.95
N GLY A 344 21.29 27.97 29.41
CA GLY A 344 22.65 27.61 29.76
C GLY A 344 22.84 27.58 31.28
N ASP A 345 22.97 26.37 31.81
CA ASP A 345 23.36 26.16 33.18
C ASP A 345 24.78 26.72 33.29
N THR A 346 24.87 27.87 33.95
CA THR A 346 26.11 28.58 34.10
C THR A 346 26.87 27.85 35.20
N GLU A 347 27.61 26.79 34.84
CA GLU A 347 28.49 26.09 35.79
C GLU A 347 29.55 27.07 36.33
N GLY A 348 29.25 27.61 37.50
CA GLY A 348 30.23 27.82 38.54
C GLY A 348 30.74 26.45 38.97
N GLN A 349 32.03 26.23 38.70
CA GLN A 349 32.88 25.19 39.28
C GLN A 349 32.48 24.83 40.73
N ASP A 350 32.15 23.57 40.98
CA ASP A 350 32.65 22.89 42.19
C ASP A 350 32.74 21.39 41.97
N GLU A 351 33.97 20.93 41.75
CA GLU A 351 34.36 19.53 41.88
C GLU A 351 34.24 19.12 43.35
N SER A 352 33.31 18.24 43.70
CA SER A 352 33.56 17.29 44.80
C SER A 352 32.70 16.03 44.69
N ILE A 353 33.25 15.03 44.01
CA ILE A 353 32.89 13.64 44.25
C ILE A 353 33.44 13.29 45.64
N THR A 354 32.54 13.06 46.60
CA THR A 354 32.92 12.50 47.90
C THR A 354 32.72 11.00 47.82
N GLN A 355 33.82 10.25 47.82
CA GLN A 355 33.83 8.79 47.98
C GLN A 355 33.57 8.43 49.45
N ASP A 356 32.72 7.45 49.68
CA ASP A 356 32.59 6.74 50.95
C ASP A 356 33.43 5.45 50.95
N GLU A 357 33.80 5.01 52.16
CA GLU A 357 34.85 4.01 52.43
C GLU A 357 34.47 2.55 52.09
N ASP A 358 33.31 2.31 51.46
CA ASP A 358 32.83 0.94 51.18
C ASP A 358 32.78 0.58 49.68
N GLY A 359 33.26 1.47 48.80
CA GLY A 359 33.78 1.14 47.47
C GLY A 359 32.98 0.16 46.60
N GLN A 360 31.89 0.61 45.98
CA GLN A 360 31.46 0.07 44.68
C GLN A 360 30.49 1.01 43.94
N VAL A 361 30.94 1.59 42.82
CA VAL A 361 30.08 2.10 41.73
C VAL A 361 30.73 1.72 40.41
N ILE A 362 29.99 1.06 39.54
CA ILE A 362 30.35 0.83 38.13
C ILE A 362 29.20 1.43 37.34
N GLU A 363 29.42 2.60 36.72
CA GLU A 363 28.59 3.08 35.62
C GLU A 363 29.01 2.34 34.35
N THR A 364 28.02 1.90 33.58
CA THR A 364 28.19 1.59 32.16
C THR A 364 27.55 2.69 31.32
N ASP A 365 28.09 2.89 30.12
CA ASP A 365 27.77 3.99 29.20
C ASP A 365 26.32 4.00 28.64
N ASP A 366 25.40 3.22 29.22
CA ASP A 366 23.99 3.09 28.80
C ASP A 366 22.98 3.59 29.85
N GLY A 367 23.42 4.12 30.99
CA GLY A 367 22.53 4.73 31.99
C GLY A 367 21.69 3.73 32.79
N THR A 368 22.00 2.44 32.76
CA THR A 368 21.28 1.42 33.53
C THR A 368 21.81 1.34 34.97
N ILE A 369 20.98 1.67 35.97
CA ILE A 369 21.31 1.48 37.40
C ILE A 369 20.90 0.07 37.84
N ILE A 370 21.87 -0.78 38.18
CA ILE A 370 21.63 -2.10 38.78
C ILE A 370 21.86 -2.02 40.30
N SER A 371 20.79 -2.07 41.09
CA SER A 371 20.92 -2.28 42.55
C SER A 371 21.03 -3.77 42.86
N GLN A 372 22.13 -4.21 43.47
CA GLN A 372 22.28 -5.57 44.00
C GLN A 372 21.77 -5.66 45.45
N GLY A 373 20.89 -6.61 45.72
CA GLY A 373 20.59 -7.09 47.08
C GLY A 373 21.53 -8.21 47.50
N GLU A 374 21.73 -8.39 48.82
CA GLU A 374 22.75 -9.24 49.47
C GLU A 374 22.64 -10.77 49.25
N ASP A 375 21.71 -11.25 48.44
CA ASP A 375 21.45 -12.67 48.21
C ASP A 375 21.29 -12.98 46.71
N GLY A 376 22.35 -12.69 45.98
CA GLY A 376 22.43 -12.82 44.52
C GLY A 376 22.13 -14.22 43.96
N GLN A 377 21.26 -14.26 42.95
CA GLN A 377 21.46 -15.04 41.72
C GLN A 377 20.56 -14.49 40.60
N VAL A 378 21.16 -14.09 39.49
CA VAL A 378 20.46 -13.79 38.21
C VAL A 378 20.84 -14.90 37.24
N ILE A 379 19.85 -15.50 36.57
CA ILE A 379 20.05 -16.44 35.47
C ILE A 379 19.40 -15.81 34.24
N GLU A 380 20.19 -15.32 33.30
CA GLU A 380 19.73 -15.06 31.94
C GLU A 380 19.55 -16.39 31.20
N THR A 381 18.43 -16.54 30.49
CA THR A 381 18.30 -17.51 29.40
C THR A 381 18.34 -16.77 28.07
N ASP A 382 18.86 -17.43 27.04
CA ASP A 382 19.14 -16.87 25.70
C ASP A 382 17.88 -16.45 24.89
N ASP A 383 16.70 -16.34 25.52
CA ASP A 383 15.43 -15.97 24.90
C ASP A 383 14.77 -14.71 25.48
N GLY A 384 15.45 -13.99 26.37
CA GLY A 384 14.98 -12.70 26.89
C GLY A 384 13.83 -12.78 27.89
N THR A 385 13.50 -13.96 28.43
CA THR A 385 12.43 -14.10 29.41
C THR A 385 12.94 -13.86 30.85
N ILE A 386 12.40 -12.86 31.54
CA ILE A 386 12.71 -12.62 32.97
C ILE A 386 11.80 -13.50 33.85
N ILE A 387 12.39 -14.36 34.69
CA ILE A 387 11.67 -15.16 35.68
C ILE A 387 11.96 -14.60 37.09
N SER A 388 10.96 -14.03 37.76
CA SER A 388 11.06 -13.71 39.19
C SER A 388 10.60 -14.90 40.04
N GLN A 389 11.43 -15.40 40.95
CA GLN A 389 11.00 -16.36 41.97
C GLN A 389 10.50 -15.63 43.22
N GLY A 390 9.24 -15.87 43.60
CA GLY A 390 8.72 -15.52 44.93
C GLY A 390 9.29 -16.44 46.02
N GLN A 391 9.38 -15.92 47.25
CA GLN A 391 9.99 -16.58 48.43
C GLN A 391 9.28 -17.86 48.94
N ASP A 392 8.30 -18.37 48.21
CA ASP A 392 7.51 -19.57 48.53
C ASP A 392 7.60 -20.69 47.48
N GLY A 393 8.45 -20.53 46.44
CA GLY A 393 8.78 -21.62 45.51
C GLY A 393 7.62 -22.06 44.62
N GLN A 394 6.62 -21.19 44.38
CA GLN A 394 5.53 -21.47 43.46
C GLN A 394 5.84 -20.91 42.07
N THR A 395 5.94 -21.81 41.09
CA THR A 395 6.09 -21.48 39.66
C THR A 395 4.71 -21.09 39.13
N ILE A 396 4.55 -19.88 38.60
CA ILE A 396 3.37 -19.50 37.82
C ILE A 396 3.66 -19.83 36.35
N GLN A 397 3.00 -20.86 35.82
CA GLN A 397 2.85 -21.03 34.39
C GLN A 397 1.69 -20.16 33.94
N VAL A 398 1.95 -19.20 33.05
CA VAL A 398 0.91 -18.55 32.27
C VAL A 398 0.53 -19.56 31.19
N GLY A 399 -0.64 -20.19 31.36
CA GLY A 399 -1.22 -21.07 30.35
C GLY A 399 -1.84 -20.25 29.24
N GLU A 400 -1.57 -20.65 28.00
CA GLU A 400 -2.35 -20.27 26.83
C GLU A 400 -3.70 -20.99 26.95
N ASP A 401 -4.75 -20.24 27.32
CA ASP A 401 -6.11 -20.77 27.39
C ASP A 401 -6.84 -20.53 26.05
N ASP A 402 -7.05 -21.64 25.36
CA ASP A 402 -8.29 -22.13 24.75
C ASP A 402 -9.15 -21.19 23.88
N GLU A 403 -9.20 -21.56 22.59
CA GLU A 403 -10.24 -21.23 21.61
C GLU A 403 -11.62 -21.69 22.11
N ASP A 404 -12.58 -20.75 22.20
CA ASP A 404 -13.99 -21.07 22.39
C ASP A 404 -14.85 -20.38 21.31
N ASP A 405 -15.68 -21.21 20.66
CA ASP A 405 -16.60 -20.91 19.58
C ASP A 405 -17.60 -19.78 19.94
N ALA A 406 -17.62 -18.69 19.16
CA ALA A 406 -18.71 -17.71 19.19
C ALA A 406 -19.40 -17.61 17.82
N GLN A 407 -20.70 -17.92 17.83
CA GLN A 407 -21.62 -17.80 16.71
C GLN A 407 -21.75 -16.36 16.22
N SER A 408 -21.97 -16.23 14.92
CA SER A 408 -22.25 -14.98 14.20
C SER A 408 -23.50 -14.26 14.72
N ASP A 409 -23.29 -13.15 15.43
CA ASP A 409 -24.26 -12.06 15.54
C ASP A 409 -23.76 -10.89 14.68
N ASP A 410 -24.68 -10.18 14.04
CA ASP A 410 -24.47 -9.14 13.04
C ASP A 410 -23.31 -8.18 13.40
N ALA A 411 -22.31 -8.10 12.52
CA ALA A 411 -21.10 -7.30 12.71
C ALA A 411 -21.38 -5.80 12.59
N GLN A 412 -21.92 -5.21 13.65
CA GLN A 412 -21.61 -3.82 13.99
C GLN A 412 -20.17 -3.80 14.50
N GLY A 413 -19.31 -3.04 13.82
CA GLY A 413 -17.96 -2.78 14.30
C GLY A 413 -17.97 -2.21 15.73
N PRO A 414 -16.82 -2.23 16.44
CA PRO A 414 -16.75 -1.60 17.76
C PRO A 414 -17.21 -0.13 17.65
N PRO A 415 -17.93 0.40 18.66
CA PRO A 415 -18.34 1.80 18.66
C PRO A 415 -17.10 2.70 18.55
N GLY A 416 -17.16 3.69 17.65
CA GLY A 416 -16.16 4.75 17.53
C GLY A 416 -16.72 6.08 18.07
N ASP A 417 -15.82 6.95 18.54
CA ASP A 417 -16.15 8.30 19.01
C ASP A 417 -15.82 9.31 17.90
N LEU A 418 -16.76 10.23 17.60
CA LEU A 418 -16.52 11.33 16.64
C LEU A 418 -16.59 12.66 17.38
N VAL A 419 -15.61 13.54 17.18
CA VAL A 419 -15.62 14.91 17.71
C VAL A 419 -15.55 15.91 16.56
N VAL A 420 -16.53 16.81 16.50
CA VAL A 420 -16.58 17.90 15.53
C VAL A 420 -16.13 19.20 16.19
N THR A 421 -15.09 19.84 15.66
CA THR A 421 -14.54 21.10 16.18
C THR A 421 -14.88 22.27 15.26
N LEU A 422 -15.60 23.27 15.76
CA LEU A 422 -15.92 24.49 15.01
C LEU A 422 -14.93 25.60 15.34
N LEU A 423 -14.24 26.12 14.31
CA LEU A 423 -13.26 27.19 14.43
C LEU A 423 -13.71 28.47 13.70
N ASP A 424 -13.30 29.62 14.21
CA ASP A 424 -13.43 30.90 13.51
C ASP A 424 -12.30 31.11 12.48
N ALA A 425 -12.35 32.23 11.76
CA ALA A 425 -11.34 32.57 10.74
C ALA A 425 -9.90 32.76 11.30
N ASN A 426 -9.73 32.79 12.62
CA ASN A 426 -8.44 32.89 13.30
C ASN A 426 -8.06 31.58 14.01
N GLY A 427 -8.80 30.48 13.77
CA GLY A 427 -8.56 29.19 14.42
C GLY A 427 -8.99 29.14 15.89
N GLN A 428 -9.84 30.06 16.36
CA GLN A 428 -10.39 30.00 17.73
C GLN A 428 -11.68 29.17 17.77
N PRO A 429 -11.84 28.28 18.76
CA PRO A 429 -13.06 27.49 18.88
C PRO A 429 -14.31 28.36 19.10
N ILE A 430 -15.37 28.05 18.36
CA ILE A 430 -16.68 28.69 18.45
C ILE A 430 -17.63 27.75 19.17
N GLY A 431 -17.95 28.05 20.43
CA GLY A 431 -18.91 27.27 21.19
C GLY A 431 -20.37 27.50 20.82
N GLY A 432 -21.25 26.56 21.19
CA GLY A 432 -22.70 26.71 21.06
C GLY A 432 -23.29 26.22 19.72
N ALA A 433 -22.50 25.55 18.89
CA ALA A 433 -22.97 24.97 17.64
C ALA A 433 -23.75 23.67 17.87
N CYS A 434 -24.62 23.33 16.93
CA CYS A 434 -25.28 22.03 16.87
C CYS A 434 -24.93 21.36 15.55
N PHE A 435 -24.65 20.06 15.61
CA PHE A 435 -24.34 19.23 14.47
C PHE A 435 -25.32 18.07 14.40
N GLU A 436 -25.67 17.67 13.18
CA GLU A 436 -26.52 16.53 12.90
C GLU A 436 -25.73 15.56 12.02
N LEU A 437 -25.50 14.34 12.51
CA LEU A 437 -25.02 13.24 11.70
C LEU A 437 -26.21 12.66 10.96
N VAL A 438 -26.19 12.71 9.63
CA VAL A 438 -27.23 12.17 8.77
C VAL A 438 -26.68 10.93 8.09
N GLN A 439 -27.26 9.77 8.39
CA GLN A 439 -26.95 8.52 7.71
C GLN A 439 -27.68 8.44 6.37
N ALA A 440 -27.15 7.64 5.44
CA ALA A 440 -27.70 7.49 4.09
C ALA A 440 -29.16 6.95 4.07
N ASP A 441 -29.57 6.23 5.12
CA ASP A 441 -30.93 5.71 5.30
C ASP A 441 -31.91 6.75 5.90
N GLY A 442 -31.42 7.94 6.24
CA GLY A 442 -32.19 9.03 6.84
C GLY A 442 -32.26 9.00 8.37
N ALA A 443 -31.58 8.06 9.05
CA ALA A 443 -31.38 8.15 10.49
C ALA A 443 -30.48 9.35 10.81
N SER A 444 -30.77 10.04 11.92
CA SER A 444 -29.90 11.12 12.37
C SER A 444 -29.70 11.18 13.88
N ALA A 445 -28.52 11.67 14.27
CA ALA A 445 -28.17 12.00 15.64
C ALA A 445 -27.79 13.48 15.69
N GLU A 446 -28.42 14.25 16.57
CA GLU A 446 -28.13 15.66 16.78
C GLU A 446 -27.50 15.85 18.16
N LEU A 447 -26.35 16.52 18.22
CA LEU A 447 -25.75 17.00 19.45
C LEU A 447 -25.38 18.48 19.34
N CYS A 448 -25.36 19.14 20.49
CA CYS A 448 -25.06 20.56 20.59
C CYS A 448 -23.99 20.81 21.65
N ASP A 449 -23.04 21.67 21.33
CA ASP A 449 -22.03 22.17 22.26
C ASP A 449 -22.65 23.22 23.21
N THR A 450 -23.61 22.79 24.03
CA THR A 450 -24.36 23.66 24.94
C THR A 450 -24.55 23.01 26.29
N THR A 451 -24.79 23.83 27.32
CA THR A 451 -25.03 23.35 28.69
C THR A 451 -26.29 22.52 28.87
N ASP A 452 -27.19 22.56 27.87
CA ASP A 452 -28.43 21.77 27.88
C ASP A 452 -28.18 20.33 27.36
N SER A 453 -27.09 20.11 26.64
CA SER A 453 -26.72 18.84 26.00
C SER A 453 -25.46 18.20 26.61
N GLU A 454 -24.55 19.00 27.17
CA GLU A 454 -23.28 18.57 27.75
C GLU A 454 -23.05 19.11 29.16
N THR A 455 -22.03 18.60 29.86
CA THR A 455 -21.65 19.16 31.17
C THR A 455 -21.02 20.54 30.99
N ALA A 456 -21.08 21.37 32.04
CA ALA A 456 -20.58 22.75 31.98
C ALA A 456 -19.07 22.87 31.67
N ASP A 457 -18.29 21.79 31.85
CA ASP A 457 -16.86 21.76 31.56
C ASP A 457 -16.56 21.51 30.07
N PHE A 458 -17.54 20.97 29.34
CA PHE A 458 -17.43 20.70 27.90
C PHE A 458 -18.29 21.63 27.05
N ALA A 459 -19.37 22.18 27.61
CA ALA A 459 -20.23 23.10 26.90
C ALA A 459 -19.55 24.44 26.51
N ASN A 460 -19.85 24.90 25.30
CA ASN A 460 -19.36 26.09 24.65
C ASN A 460 -17.82 26.12 24.46
N ASN A 461 -17.18 24.96 24.34
CA ASN A 461 -15.73 24.88 24.12
C ASN A 461 -15.35 24.73 22.63
N GLY A 462 -16.34 24.67 21.73
CA GLY A 462 -16.17 24.53 20.29
C GLY A 462 -16.11 23.10 19.78
N ASN A 463 -16.24 22.10 20.66
CA ASN A 463 -16.24 20.68 20.32
C ASN A 463 -17.64 20.08 20.52
N THR A 464 -18.06 19.18 19.64
CA THR A 464 -19.30 18.41 19.78
C THR A 464 -19.00 16.93 19.59
N GLY A 465 -19.21 16.12 20.62
CA GLY A 465 -18.95 14.67 20.58
C GLY A 465 -20.18 13.83 20.21
N PHE A 466 -19.98 12.72 19.50
CA PHE A 466 -21.03 11.76 19.12
C PHE A 466 -20.71 10.35 19.62
#